data_AF-A0A2W4QKI0-F1
#
_entry.id   AF-A0A2W4QKI0-F1
#
_cell.length_a   1.000
_cell.length_b   1.000
_cell.length_c   1.000
_cell.angle_alpha   90.00
_cell.angle_beta   90.00
_cell.angle_gamma   90.00
#
_symmetry.space_group_name_H-M   'P 1'
#
loop_
_entity.id
_entity.type
_entity.pdbx_description
1 polymer ?
#
loop_
_entity_poly.entity_id
_entity_poly.type
_entity_poly.pdbx_seq_one_letter_code
_entity_poly.pdbx_strand_id
1 'polypeptide(L)'
;MREHLLSARHALLGTTNILILAVPDGWRVLDGPSQPEVDRWTQRGDLRWMSQGHAVYRLAWVAPDAPGFARAEVELRLTATPTPGATHGVRHRFTTVRRGLLPRREVPAAEVEIDCPETGRRLRLELSPALRGSRPTASAEDLEQLVKVMLEGLRCH
;
A
#
# COMPACT_ATOMS: atom_id res chain seq x y z
N MET A 1 -14.73 6.57 -5.63
CA MET A 1 -13.32 6.37 -5.26
C MET A 1 -12.89 7.42 -4.25
N ARG A 2 -11.94 7.13 -3.37
CA ARG A 2 -11.41 8.08 -2.40
C ARG A 2 -9.88 8.05 -2.38
N GLU A 3 -9.27 9.23 -2.40
CA GLU A 3 -7.82 9.39 -2.25
C GLU A 3 -7.42 9.47 -0.76
N HIS A 4 -6.29 8.85 -0.44
CA HIS A 4 -5.73 8.79 0.91
C HIS A 4 -4.24 9.11 0.85
N LEU A 5 -3.81 10.13 1.60
CA LEU A 5 -2.38 10.38 1.82
C LEU A 5 -1.84 9.44 2.89
N LEU A 6 -0.97 8.52 2.49
CA LEU A 6 -0.22 7.68 3.42
C LEU A 6 0.99 8.46 3.92
N SER A 7 1.22 8.46 5.23
CA SER A 7 2.30 9.23 5.85
C SER A 7 2.86 8.56 7.10
N ALA A 8 4.16 8.70 7.32
CA ALA A 8 4.81 8.39 8.58
C ALA A 8 4.82 9.64 9.47
N ARG A 9 4.45 9.50 10.75
CA ARG A 9 4.58 10.58 11.73
C ARG A 9 5.66 10.23 12.74
N HIS A 10 6.72 11.04 12.79
CA HIS A 10 7.77 10.93 13.79
C HIS A 10 7.69 12.12 14.76
N ALA A 11 7.83 11.89 16.06
CA ALA A 11 7.66 12.94 17.07
C ALA A 11 8.67 14.10 16.91
N LEU A 12 9.93 13.78 16.57
CA LEU A 12 11.00 14.77 16.41
C LEU A 12 11.12 15.33 15.00
N LEU A 13 10.89 14.48 13.99
CA LEU A 13 11.12 14.87 12.62
C LEU A 13 9.86 15.50 12.05
N GLY A 14 8.65 15.13 12.50
CA GLY A 14 7.37 15.57 11.94
C GLY A 14 6.80 14.53 10.98
N THR A 15 5.93 14.98 10.06
CA THR A 15 5.29 14.10 9.08
C THR A 15 6.15 13.96 7.81
N THR A 16 6.24 12.72 7.30
CA THR A 16 6.84 12.38 6.01
C THR A 16 5.81 11.64 5.18
N ASN A 17 5.49 12.18 4.01
CA ASN A 17 4.55 11.60 3.07
C ASN A 17 5.14 10.36 2.40
N ILE A 18 4.30 9.37 2.14
CA ILE A 18 4.71 8.10 1.55
C ILE A 18 4.12 7.97 0.15
N LEU A 19 2.80 8.00 0.01
CA LEU A 19 2.10 7.78 -1.26
C LEU A 19 0.69 8.38 -1.16
N ILE A 20 0.14 8.88 -2.27
CA ILE A 20 -1.28 9.16 -2.38
C ILE A 20 -1.94 7.95 -3.06
N LEU A 21 -2.77 7.25 -2.30
CA LEU A 21 -3.41 6.00 -2.67
C LEU A 21 -4.90 6.24 -2.93
N ALA A 22 -5.38 5.90 -4.13
CA ALA A 22 -6.81 5.81 -4.39
C ALA A 22 -7.34 4.42 -4.03
N VAL A 23 -8.46 4.36 -3.32
CA VAL A 23 -9.18 3.10 -3.02
C VAL A 23 -10.63 3.16 -3.52
N PRO A 24 -11.23 2.01 -3.88
CA PRO A 24 -12.64 1.94 -4.27
C PRO A 24 -13.57 2.37 -3.14
N ASP A 25 -14.81 2.74 -3.47
CA ASP A 25 -15.80 3.10 -2.46
C ASP A 25 -16.12 1.92 -1.53
N GLY A 26 -16.35 2.24 -0.25
CA GLY A 26 -16.52 1.24 0.81
C GLY A 26 -15.21 0.71 1.39
N TRP A 27 -14.08 0.85 0.69
CA TRP A 27 -12.76 0.52 1.25
C TRP A 27 -12.24 1.66 2.13
N ARG A 28 -11.51 1.28 3.18
CA ARG A 28 -10.84 2.19 4.11
C ARG A 28 -9.39 1.80 4.25
N VAL A 29 -8.52 2.80 4.32
CA VAL A 29 -7.13 2.62 4.74
C VAL A 29 -7.07 2.69 6.26
N LEU A 30 -6.49 1.67 6.88
CA LEU A 30 -6.25 1.52 8.30
C LEU A 30 -4.75 1.32 8.56
N ASP A 31 -4.34 1.61 9.79
CA ASP A 31 -2.95 1.36 10.22
C ASP A 31 -2.64 -0.14 10.20
N GLY A 32 -1.42 -0.46 9.77
CA GLY A 32 -0.87 -1.82 9.82
C GLY A 32 -0.37 -2.21 11.22
N PRO A 33 0.20 -3.41 11.35
CA PRO A 33 0.69 -3.93 12.63
C PRO A 33 1.96 -3.22 13.15
N SER A 34 2.64 -2.45 12.29
CA SER A 34 3.86 -1.71 12.61
C SER A 34 3.76 -0.28 12.10
N GLN A 35 4.43 0.64 12.80
CA GLN A 35 4.57 2.00 12.30
C GLN A 35 5.42 2.03 11.01
N PRO A 36 5.16 2.97 10.10
CA PRO A 36 6.05 3.20 8.97
C PRO A 36 7.48 3.56 9.42
N GLU A 37 8.47 2.92 8.82
CA GLU A 37 9.89 3.18 9.03
C GLU A 37 10.44 3.98 7.84
N VAL A 38 11.05 5.14 8.14
CA VAL A 38 11.60 6.05 7.13
C VAL A 38 13.11 6.15 7.35
N ASP A 39 13.88 5.52 6.47
CA ASP A 39 15.35 5.58 6.51
C ASP A 39 15.88 6.86 5.88
N ARG A 40 15.25 7.29 4.78
CA ARG A 40 15.63 8.48 4.03
C ARG A 40 14.39 9.18 3.48
N TRP A 41 14.43 10.50 3.43
CA TRP A 41 13.44 11.33 2.78
C TRP A 41 14.08 12.32 1.81
N THR A 42 13.28 12.79 0.88
CA THR A 42 13.59 13.89 -0.03
C THR A 42 12.57 15.00 0.20
N GLN A 43 13.03 16.26 0.22
CA GLN A 43 12.15 17.42 0.35
C GLN A 43 11.76 17.95 -1.03
N ARG A 44 10.48 18.27 -1.21
CA ARG A 44 9.90 18.91 -2.39
C ARG A 44 8.95 20.01 -1.94
N GLY A 45 9.33 21.27 -2.19
CA GLY A 45 8.69 22.41 -1.53
C GLY A 45 8.77 22.28 -0.01
N ASP A 46 7.63 22.43 0.65
CA ASP A 46 7.51 22.31 2.11
C ASP A 46 7.15 20.89 2.57
N LEU A 47 7.06 19.94 1.63
CA LEU A 47 6.68 18.56 1.91
C LEU A 47 7.89 17.63 1.89
N ARG A 48 7.91 16.67 2.80
CA ARG A 48 8.89 15.58 2.79
C ARG A 48 8.25 14.31 2.30
N TRP A 49 8.98 13.59 1.46
CA TRP A 49 8.58 12.34 0.86
C TRP A 49 9.59 11.25 1.18
N MET A 50 9.12 10.08 1.62
CA MET A 50 9.97 8.94 1.95
C MET A 50 10.71 8.44 0.70
N SER A 51 12.01 8.66 0.58
CA SER A 51 12.80 8.14 -0.56
C SER A 51 13.39 6.75 -0.30
N GLN A 52 13.44 6.33 0.96
CA GLN A 52 13.80 4.97 1.38
C GLN A 52 13.08 4.60 2.67
N GLY A 53 12.60 3.36 2.76
CA GLY A 53 11.96 2.81 3.95
C GLY A 53 10.85 1.82 3.63
N HIS A 54 10.08 1.44 4.64
CA HIS A 54 8.95 0.52 4.48
C HIS A 54 7.76 0.90 5.36
N ALA A 55 6.57 0.51 4.91
CA ALA A 55 5.34 0.70 5.64
C ALA A 55 4.37 -0.46 5.39
N VAL A 56 3.53 -0.75 6.37
CA VAL A 56 2.44 -1.71 6.22
C VAL A 56 1.14 -1.02 6.59
N TYR A 57 0.13 -1.18 5.73
CA TYR A 57 -1.23 -0.68 5.93
C TYR A 57 -2.23 -1.81 5.73
N ARG A 58 -3.44 -1.61 6.25
CA ARG A 58 -4.57 -2.51 6.02
C ARG A 58 -5.63 -1.79 5.20
N LEU A 59 -6.03 -2.39 4.10
CA LEU A 59 -7.18 -1.97 3.31
C LEU A 59 -8.35 -2.86 3.73
N ALA A 60 -9.41 -2.27 4.26
CA ALA A 60 -10.57 -3.02 4.73
C ALA A 60 -11.83 -2.55 4.00
N TRP A 61 -12.55 -3.50 3.40
CA TRP A 61 -13.89 -3.23 2.91
C TRP A 61 -14.88 -3.33 4.06
N VAL A 62 -15.48 -2.19 4.41
CA VAL A 62 -16.45 -2.09 5.49
C VAL A 62 -17.83 -1.93 4.89
N ALA A 63 -18.71 -2.89 5.17
CA ALA A 63 -20.07 -2.86 4.68
C ALA A 63 -20.84 -1.68 5.32
N PRO A 64 -21.56 -0.84 4.54
CA PRO A 64 -22.25 0.33 5.07
C PRO A 64 -23.28 0.02 6.17
N ASP A 65 -23.89 -1.16 6.08
CA ASP A 65 -24.91 -1.72 6.98
C ASP A 65 -24.32 -2.40 8.23
N ALA A 66 -23.01 -2.66 8.25
CA ALA A 66 -22.32 -3.31 9.37
C ALA A 66 -20.92 -2.72 9.60
N PRO A 67 -20.81 -1.47 10.10
CA PRO A 67 -19.54 -0.74 10.20
C PRO A 67 -18.50 -1.36 11.16
N GLY A 68 -18.89 -2.36 11.95
CA GLY A 68 -18.00 -3.12 12.85
C GLY A 68 -17.36 -4.37 12.22
N PHE A 69 -17.76 -4.78 11.02
CA PHE A 69 -17.27 -6.00 10.40
C PHE A 69 -16.66 -5.72 9.02
N ALA A 70 -15.35 -5.95 8.90
CA ALA A 70 -14.69 -5.97 7.59
C ALA A 70 -15.12 -7.23 6.82
N ARG A 71 -15.72 -7.03 5.64
CA ARG A 71 -16.11 -8.12 4.73
C ARG A 71 -14.91 -8.67 3.98
N ALA A 72 -13.97 -7.80 3.61
CA ALA A 72 -12.71 -8.17 3.00
C ALA A 72 -11.57 -7.34 3.59
N GLU A 73 -10.38 -7.92 3.67
CA GLU A 73 -9.20 -7.22 4.15
C GLU A 73 -7.96 -7.61 3.34
N VAL A 74 -7.18 -6.60 2.99
CA VAL A 74 -5.95 -6.72 2.21
C VAL A 74 -4.85 -5.98 2.95
N GLU A 75 -3.74 -6.67 3.21
CA GLU A 75 -2.53 -6.06 3.70
C GLU A 75 -1.78 -5.43 2.52
N LEU A 76 -1.47 -4.14 2.63
CA LEU A 76 -0.64 -3.38 1.71
C LEU A 76 0.73 -3.18 2.33
N ARG A 77 1.75 -3.84 1.78
CA ARG A 77 3.15 -3.61 2.13
C ARG A 77 3.77 -2.68 1.10
N LEU A 78 4.46 -1.67 1.58
CA LEU A 78 5.11 -0.66 0.75
C LEU A 78 6.59 -0.64 1.09
N THR A 79 7.42 -0.66 0.05
CA THR A 79 8.87 -0.47 0.16
C THR A 79 9.29 0.62 -0.79
N ALA A 80 10.02 1.61 -0.29
CA ALA A 80 10.67 2.64 -1.10
C ALA A 80 12.17 2.34 -1.22
N THR A 81 12.69 2.33 -2.44
CA THR A 81 14.12 2.22 -2.72
C THR A 81 14.60 3.39 -3.57
N PRO A 82 15.77 4.00 -3.26
CA PRO A 82 16.30 5.08 -4.10
C PRO A 82 16.60 4.60 -5.53
N THR A 83 16.12 5.34 -6.52
CA THR A 83 16.33 5.08 -7.96
C THR A 83 16.55 6.39 -8.72
N PRO A 84 17.68 7.08 -8.50
CA PRO A 84 17.96 8.35 -9.17
C PRO A 84 18.01 8.16 -10.70
N GLY A 85 17.40 9.09 -11.43
CA GLY A 85 17.42 9.09 -12.90
C GLY A 85 16.43 8.13 -13.57
N ALA A 86 15.56 7.44 -12.83
CA ALA A 86 14.51 6.62 -13.42
C ALA A 86 13.41 7.50 -14.07
N THR A 87 12.98 7.13 -15.28
CA THR A 87 11.79 7.73 -15.90
C THR A 87 10.53 7.29 -15.16
N HIS A 88 9.52 8.16 -15.09
CA HIS A 88 8.25 7.80 -14.47
C HIS A 88 7.63 6.58 -15.16
N GLY A 89 7.31 5.55 -14.39
CA GLY A 89 6.78 4.30 -14.93
C GLY A 89 5.99 3.53 -13.88
N VAL A 90 4.88 2.94 -14.29
CA VAL A 90 4.04 2.11 -13.43
C VAL A 90 3.93 0.72 -14.05
N ARG A 91 4.22 -0.31 -13.25
CA ARG A 91 4.13 -1.72 -13.64
C ARG A 91 3.28 -2.43 -12.60
N HIS A 92 2.46 -3.38 -13.03
CA HIS A 92 1.75 -4.25 -12.09
C HIS A 92 1.72 -5.69 -12.59
N ARG A 93 1.60 -6.63 -11.66
CA ARG A 93 1.37 -8.04 -11.96
C ARG A 93 0.61 -8.70 -10.83
N PHE A 94 -0.18 -9.72 -11.19
CA PHE A 94 -0.77 -10.64 -10.23
C PHE A 94 0.18 -11.81 -10.02
N THR A 95 0.30 -12.25 -8.78
CA THR A 95 1.21 -13.31 -8.37
C THR A 95 0.61 -14.10 -7.20
N THR A 96 1.38 -15.04 -6.66
CA THR A 96 1.04 -15.79 -5.46
C THR A 96 2.16 -15.67 -4.45
N VAL A 97 1.84 -15.33 -3.21
CA VAL A 97 2.80 -15.23 -2.11
C VAL A 97 2.48 -16.25 -1.02
N ARG A 98 3.51 -16.67 -0.29
CA ARG A 98 3.35 -17.60 0.84
C ARG A 98 3.07 -16.80 2.13
N ARG A 99 1.92 -17.04 2.76
CA ARG A 99 1.47 -16.38 4.01
C ARG A 99 1.09 -17.40 5.09
N GLY A 100 1.13 -16.98 6.36
CA GLY A 100 0.81 -17.81 7.53
C GLY A 100 2.06 -18.31 8.28
N LEU A 101 1.87 -18.68 9.55
CA LEU A 101 2.99 -19.03 10.45
C LEU A 101 3.39 -20.52 10.43
N LEU A 102 2.55 -21.43 9.87
CA LEU A 102 2.82 -22.81 9.42
C LEU A 102 1.49 -23.60 9.36
N PRO A 103 1.24 -24.45 8.34
CA PRO A 103 1.91 -24.49 7.04
C PRO A 103 1.64 -23.20 6.26
N ARG A 104 2.68 -22.66 5.61
CA ARG A 104 2.57 -21.45 4.79
C ARG A 104 1.70 -21.75 3.55
N ARG A 105 0.63 -20.98 3.36
CA ARG A 105 -0.30 -21.15 2.24
C ARG A 105 0.03 -20.15 1.14
N GLU A 106 -0.10 -20.59 -0.11
CA GLU A 106 -0.05 -19.70 -1.27
C GLU A 106 -1.38 -18.95 -1.36
N VAL A 107 -1.30 -17.62 -1.34
CA VAL A 107 -2.44 -16.71 -1.47
C VAL A 107 -2.23 -15.81 -2.68
N PRO A 108 -3.29 -15.41 -3.39
CA PRO A 108 -3.17 -14.46 -4.47
C PRO A 108 -2.62 -13.13 -3.91
N ALA A 109 -1.83 -12.46 -4.72
CA ALA A 109 -1.30 -11.15 -4.42
C ALA A 109 -1.21 -10.31 -5.70
N ALA A 110 -1.12 -9.01 -5.52
CA ALA A 110 -0.78 -8.09 -6.58
C ALA A 110 0.47 -7.31 -6.19
N GLU A 111 1.37 -7.12 -7.15
CA GLU A 111 2.52 -6.26 -7.01
C GLU A 111 2.36 -5.07 -7.95
N VAL A 112 2.52 -3.86 -7.42
CA VAL A 112 2.55 -2.62 -8.20
C VAL A 112 3.88 -1.94 -7.94
N GLU A 113 4.65 -1.67 -8.99
CA GLU A 113 5.88 -0.89 -8.93
C GLU A 113 5.69 0.47 -9.58
N ILE A 114 6.26 1.49 -8.96
CA ILE A 114 6.13 2.88 -9.38
C ILE A 114 7.51 3.52 -9.31
N ASP A 115 8.09 3.83 -10.46
CA ASP A 115 9.30 4.65 -10.57
C ASP A 115 8.87 6.14 -10.54
N CYS A 116 9.37 6.91 -9.57
CA CYS A 116 8.98 8.30 -9.37
C CYS A 116 10.22 9.23 -9.41
N PRO A 117 10.50 9.88 -10.56
CA PRO A 117 11.67 10.75 -10.73
C PRO A 117 11.69 11.92 -9.75
N GLU A 118 10.53 12.48 -9.43
CA GLU A 118 10.44 13.63 -8.53
C GLU A 118 10.95 13.31 -7.12
N THR A 119 10.63 12.14 -6.61
CA THR A 119 11.13 11.71 -5.29
C THR A 119 12.41 10.88 -5.38
N GLY A 120 12.90 10.61 -6.60
CA GLY A 120 14.09 9.80 -6.87
C GLY A 120 14.01 8.38 -6.30
N ARG A 121 12.83 7.76 -6.34
CA ARG A 121 12.56 6.46 -5.69
C ARG A 121 11.71 5.54 -6.55
N ARG A 122 11.82 4.25 -6.30
CA ARG A 122 10.88 3.21 -6.69
C ARG A 122 10.04 2.83 -5.48
N LEU A 123 8.72 2.87 -5.63
CA LEU A 123 7.79 2.29 -4.68
C LEU A 123 7.39 0.91 -5.18
N ARG A 124 7.54 -0.12 -4.33
CA ARG A 124 6.96 -1.45 -4.54
C ARG A 124 5.83 -1.63 -3.55
N LEU A 125 4.63 -1.87 -4.08
CA LEU A 125 3.41 -2.14 -3.34
C LEU A 125 3.09 -3.62 -3.50
N GLU A 126 3.03 -4.37 -2.41
CA GLU A 126 2.54 -5.75 -2.38
C GLU A 126 1.20 -5.76 -1.67
N LEU A 127 0.15 -6.15 -2.39
CA LEU A 127 -1.20 -6.35 -1.87
C LEU A 127 -1.44 -7.83 -1.70
N SER A 128 -1.80 -8.26 -0.50
CA SER A 128 -2.15 -9.64 -0.22
C SER A 128 -3.35 -9.71 0.72
N PRO A 129 -4.32 -10.62 0.52
CA PRO A 129 -5.43 -10.80 1.44
C PRO A 129 -4.94 -11.10 2.86
N ALA A 130 -5.54 -10.44 3.85
CA ALA A 130 -5.33 -10.83 5.24
C ALA A 130 -5.94 -12.22 5.47
N LEU A 131 -5.37 -12.97 6.40
CA LEU A 131 -5.85 -14.31 6.78
C LEU A 131 -6.72 -14.23 8.03
N ARG A 132 -7.91 -14.84 7.99
CA ARG A 132 -8.72 -15.13 9.17
C ARG A 132 -8.69 -16.64 9.40
N GLY A 133 -7.88 -17.08 10.35
CA GLY A 133 -7.48 -18.49 10.46
C GLY A 133 -6.71 -18.89 9.20
N SER A 134 -7.19 -19.92 8.48
CA SER A 134 -6.54 -20.44 7.26
C SER A 134 -7.18 -19.97 5.95
N ARG A 135 -8.13 -19.03 6.01
CA ARG A 135 -8.88 -18.54 4.84
C ARG A 135 -8.51 -17.08 4.52
N PRO A 136 -8.22 -16.76 3.25
CA PRO A 136 -8.15 -15.38 2.77
C PRO A 136 -9.46 -14.65 3.05
N THR A 137 -9.36 -13.40 3.49
CA THR A 137 -10.54 -12.55 3.74
C THR A 137 -10.99 -11.79 2.49
N ALA A 138 -10.11 -11.60 1.52
CA ALA A 138 -10.41 -11.01 0.21
C ALA A 138 -10.22 -12.04 -0.91
N SER A 139 -11.04 -11.92 -1.95
CA SER A 139 -10.98 -12.72 -3.17
C SER A 139 -9.96 -12.16 -4.18
N ALA A 140 -9.72 -12.88 -5.28
CA ALA A 140 -8.91 -12.38 -6.39
C ALA A 140 -9.57 -11.18 -7.10
N GLU A 141 -10.91 -11.20 -7.24
CA GLU A 141 -11.69 -10.10 -7.81
C GLU A 141 -11.56 -8.82 -6.98
N ASP A 142 -11.57 -8.95 -5.64
CA ASP A 142 -11.35 -7.82 -4.73
C ASP A 142 -9.96 -7.18 -4.97
N LEU A 143 -8.92 -8.01 -5.17
CA LEU A 143 -7.58 -7.53 -5.48
C LEU A 143 -7.50 -6.85 -6.85
N GLU A 144 -8.12 -7.43 -7.88
CA GLU A 144 -8.17 -6.86 -9.23
C GLU A 144 -8.84 -5.49 -9.21
N GLN A 145 -9.98 -5.37 -8.53
CA GLN A 145 -10.71 -4.12 -8.40
C GLN A 145 -9.92 -3.07 -7.61
N LEU A 146 -9.24 -3.47 -6.52
CA LEU A 146 -8.34 -2.59 -5.78
C LEU A 146 -7.22 -2.06 -6.66
N VAL A 147 -6.50 -2.94 -7.36
CA VAL A 147 -5.39 -2.58 -8.24
C VAL A 147 -5.86 -1.65 -9.35
N LYS A 148 -7.01 -1.95 -9.97
CA LYS A 148 -7.59 -1.10 -11.02
C LYS A 148 -7.81 0.33 -10.52
N VAL A 149 -8.53 0.52 -9.42
CA VAL A 149 -8.82 1.86 -8.88
C VAL A 149 -7.56 2.54 -8.37
N MET A 150 -6.64 1.79 -7.77
CA MET A 150 -5.34 2.31 -7.36
C MET A 150 -4.60 2.91 -8.54
N LEU A 151 -4.51 2.19 -9.67
CA LEU A 151 -3.81 2.64 -10.87
C LEU A 151 -4.48 3.86 -11.52
N GLU A 152 -5.81 3.95 -11.50
CA GLU A 152 -6.58 5.09 -12.03
C GLU A 152 -6.33 6.39 -11.26
N GLY A 153 -6.13 6.31 -9.94
CA GLY A 153 -5.92 7.47 -9.05
C GLY A 153 -4.52 7.58 -8.44
N LEU A 154 -3.55 6.82 -8.95
CA LEU A 154 -2.22 6.73 -8.36
C LEU A 154 -1.44 8.05 -8.53
N ARG A 155 -0.93 8.60 -7.44
CA ARG A 155 0.03 9.72 -7.49
C ARG A 155 1.20 9.45 -6.55
N CYS A 156 2.42 9.54 -7.09
CA CYS A 156 3.64 9.26 -6.33
C CYS A 156 4.19 10.47 -5.55
N HIS A 157 3.63 11.67 -5.78
CA HIS A 157 3.89 12.94 -5.09
C HIS A 157 2.71 13.90 -5.28
#